data_AF-A0A9E1A4G5-F1
#
_entry.id   AF-A0A9E1A4G5-F1
#
_cell.length_a   1.000
_cell.length_b   1.000
_cell.length_c   1.000
_cell.angle_alpha   90.00
_cell.angle_beta   90.00
_cell.angle_gamma   90.00
#
_symmetry.space_group_name_H-M   'P 1'
#
loop_
_entity.id
_entity.type
_entity.pdbx_description
1 polymer ?
#
loop_
_entity_poly.entity_id
_entity_poly.type
_entity_poly.pdbx_seq_one_letter_code
_entity_poly.pdbx_strand_id
1 'polypeptide(L)'
;MKLSYLSLILVLSCACGQPGQEMYPDIADAARTSFCVASDDTALVKIFDWAVSNSNWYVGEDSDPVGPWYEAALPNRQAFCMRDVSHQCIGEELNGHGRQNANMMGKFVENISESKDYCSYWEIDRNNLPASADYVSDQDFWYNLNANFDVMNACYRLYLWTGDEVYINDPRFEEFFRLSANEYIDRWQLQADKIMERPGVMHEDDARVDPKFKTFRGLPSYEESVRGLTVTGDLIATIYRGLKSYAQIQRLGGNEEAALHYESKAEEYARLYNTGWWNEETQNYYAYKLENENLKEGGCNVFPLWFGIVDKPERINRLLAILSEKETNVESMSYYPKIFYKYGRQDMGYHYLKELYANERRDYPEVASGVIEGIVCGLAGVDADVTANRITTLPRFTDATRWVSIENIPVFSGKISILHQSAGSSTFANKSGKELIWRAMFPGNVAMISGMDAKHTNDELGNSFSYLDIVCKPGETKTAEACKYKLEEDEKFD
;
A
#
# COMPACT_ATOMS: atom_id res chain seq x y z
N MET A 1 -9.78 -4.55 55.09
CA MET A 1 -10.60 -4.10 53.95
C MET A 1 -10.41 -5.08 52.81
N LYS A 2 -11.43 -5.92 52.54
CA LYS A 2 -11.46 -6.85 51.40
C LYS A 2 -11.96 -6.06 50.19
N LEU A 3 -11.19 -5.99 49.10
CA LEU A 3 -11.72 -5.57 47.81
C LEU A 3 -12.01 -6.82 46.98
N SER A 4 -13.28 -6.93 46.61
CA SER A 4 -13.85 -8.01 45.81
C SER A 4 -13.58 -7.76 44.34
N TYR A 5 -13.02 -8.75 43.64
CA TYR A 5 -12.99 -8.82 42.18
C TYR A 5 -14.40 -9.13 41.67
N LEU A 6 -14.95 -8.25 40.84
CA LEU A 6 -16.18 -8.51 40.10
C LEU A 6 -15.77 -8.93 38.68
N SER A 7 -15.80 -10.23 38.41
CA SER A 7 -15.67 -10.79 37.07
C SER A 7 -16.99 -10.65 36.34
N LEU A 8 -17.03 -9.86 35.26
CA LEU A 8 -18.16 -9.83 34.34
C LEU A 8 -18.12 -11.11 33.49
N ILE A 9 -19.09 -12.00 33.71
CA ILE A 9 -19.33 -13.16 32.83
C ILE A 9 -20.21 -12.68 31.68
N LEU A 10 -19.67 -12.65 30.47
CA LEU A 10 -20.44 -12.47 29.25
C LEU A 10 -21.21 -13.77 28.97
N VAL A 11 -22.54 -13.70 28.97
CA VAL A 11 -23.41 -14.82 28.60
C VAL A 11 -23.52 -14.85 27.07
N LEU A 12 -22.82 -15.80 26.44
CA LEU A 12 -23.06 -16.18 25.05
C LEU A 12 -24.43 -16.85 24.94
N SER A 13 -25.38 -16.16 24.30
CA SER A 13 -26.62 -16.77 23.83
C SER A 13 -26.32 -17.66 22.63
N CYS A 14 -26.15 -18.97 22.88
CA CYS A 14 -26.13 -19.99 21.83
C CYS A 14 -27.51 -20.06 21.18
N ALA A 15 -27.65 -19.55 19.96
CA ALA A 15 -28.74 -19.94 19.08
C ALA A 15 -28.45 -21.34 18.54
N CYS A 16 -29.32 -22.30 18.84
CA CYS A 16 -29.26 -23.66 18.29
C CYS A 16 -29.52 -23.62 16.78
N GLY A 17 -28.46 -23.57 15.98
CA GLY A 17 -28.51 -23.86 14.54
C GLY A 17 -28.66 -25.36 14.27
N GLN A 18 -29.36 -25.71 13.19
CA GLN A 18 -29.46 -27.10 12.73
C GLN A 18 -28.07 -27.66 12.36
N PRO A 19 -27.81 -28.97 12.54
CA PRO A 19 -26.55 -29.57 12.11
C PRO A 19 -26.43 -29.48 10.58
N GLY A 20 -25.46 -28.71 10.09
CA GLY A 20 -25.17 -28.58 8.65
C GLY A 20 -25.23 -27.18 8.05
N GLN A 21 -25.65 -26.15 8.81
CA GLN A 21 -25.58 -24.76 8.35
C GLN A 21 -24.29 -24.12 8.89
N GLU A 22 -23.31 -23.86 8.03
CA GLU A 22 -22.16 -23.01 8.40
C GLU A 22 -22.71 -21.65 8.84
N MET A 23 -22.52 -21.30 10.11
CA MET A 23 -23.02 -20.05 10.68
C MET A 23 -21.95 -18.97 10.48
N TYR A 24 -22.09 -18.21 9.40
CA TYR A 24 -21.28 -17.03 9.15
C TYR A 24 -21.73 -15.88 10.07
N PRO A 25 -20.84 -14.92 10.41
CA PRO A 25 -21.24 -13.72 11.14
C PRO A 25 -22.26 -12.92 10.32
N ASP A 26 -23.23 -12.31 11.01
CA ASP A 26 -24.13 -11.33 10.38
C ASP A 26 -23.37 -10.02 10.16
N ILE A 27 -22.75 -9.91 8.97
CA ILE A 27 -21.96 -8.73 8.61
C ILE A 27 -22.80 -7.47 8.44
N ALA A 28 -24.13 -7.57 8.39
CA ALA A 28 -25.04 -6.43 8.28
C ALA A 28 -25.37 -5.80 9.64
N ASP A 29 -25.14 -6.52 10.74
CA ASP A 29 -25.48 -6.05 12.08
C ASP A 29 -24.72 -4.75 12.41
N ALA A 30 -25.49 -3.69 12.63
CA ALA A 30 -24.98 -2.37 12.98
C ALA A 30 -24.44 -2.29 14.41
N ALA A 31 -24.82 -3.23 15.30
CA ALA A 31 -24.24 -3.33 16.63
C ALA A 31 -22.79 -3.83 16.61
N ARG A 32 -22.38 -4.53 15.55
CA ARG A 32 -21.01 -4.98 15.32
C ARG A 32 -20.19 -3.85 14.71
N THR A 33 -19.40 -3.19 15.56
CA THR A 33 -18.66 -1.96 15.21
C THR A 33 -17.14 -2.14 15.11
N SER A 34 -16.62 -3.26 15.62
CA SER A 34 -15.19 -3.58 15.61
C SER A 34 -14.68 -3.89 14.22
N PHE A 35 -13.49 -3.36 13.89
CA PHE A 35 -12.71 -3.82 12.75
C PHE A 35 -12.10 -5.19 13.10
N CYS A 36 -12.61 -6.27 12.49
CA CYS A 36 -12.22 -7.63 12.84
C CYS A 36 -12.29 -8.58 11.65
N VAL A 37 -11.53 -9.67 11.74
CA VAL A 37 -11.58 -10.81 10.82
C VAL A 37 -12.21 -12.01 11.52
N ALA A 38 -13.11 -12.69 10.82
CA ALA A 38 -13.62 -14.00 11.21
C ALA A 38 -13.43 -14.98 10.03
N SER A 39 -13.05 -16.22 10.33
CA SER A 39 -12.80 -17.25 9.32
C SER A 39 -12.79 -18.63 9.95
N ASP A 40 -12.95 -19.68 9.15
CA ASP A 40 -12.59 -21.05 9.55
C ASP A 40 -11.07 -21.27 9.64
N ASP A 41 -10.28 -20.39 9.02
CA ASP A 41 -8.83 -20.33 9.18
C ASP A 41 -8.45 -19.59 10.47
N THR A 42 -8.31 -20.35 11.55
CA THR A 42 -7.91 -19.79 12.85
C THR A 42 -6.49 -19.23 12.88
N ALA A 43 -5.61 -19.59 11.94
CA ALA A 43 -4.28 -19.00 11.85
C ALA A 43 -4.37 -17.59 11.29
N LEU A 44 -5.16 -17.39 10.24
CA LEU A 44 -5.43 -16.08 9.65
C LEU A 44 -6.01 -15.11 10.68
N VAL A 45 -7.00 -15.56 11.48
CA VAL A 45 -7.60 -14.74 12.54
C VAL A 45 -6.56 -14.29 13.57
N LYS A 46 -5.70 -15.21 14.05
CA LYS A 46 -4.64 -14.88 15.01
C LYS A 46 -3.62 -13.89 14.47
N ILE A 47 -3.24 -14.04 13.21
CA ILE A 47 -2.29 -13.14 12.53
C ILE A 47 -2.89 -11.73 12.47
N PHE A 48 -4.15 -11.63 12.07
CA PHE A 48 -4.86 -10.34 11.99
C PHE A 48 -5.00 -9.67 13.36
N ASP A 49 -5.47 -10.41 14.37
CA ASP A 49 -5.65 -9.89 15.73
C ASP A 49 -4.33 -9.39 16.34
N TRP A 50 -3.24 -10.13 16.08
CA TRP A 50 -1.90 -9.69 16.46
C TRP A 50 -1.50 -8.40 15.75
N ALA A 51 -1.68 -8.32 14.43
CA ALA A 51 -1.26 -7.15 13.66
C ALA A 51 -2.01 -5.89 14.11
N VAL A 52 -3.34 -5.97 14.27
CA VAL A 52 -4.16 -4.87 14.81
C VAL A 52 -3.66 -4.45 16.20
N SER A 53 -3.43 -5.41 17.10
CA SER A 53 -2.96 -5.11 18.46
C SER A 53 -1.56 -4.48 18.48
N ASN A 54 -0.67 -4.95 17.60
CA ASN A 54 0.72 -4.52 17.51
C ASN A 54 0.84 -3.12 16.91
N SER A 55 0.13 -2.83 15.82
CA SER A 55 0.05 -1.48 15.22
C SER A 55 -0.46 -0.45 16.26
N ASN A 56 -1.50 -0.80 17.03
CA ASN A 56 -2.04 0.06 18.08
C ASN A 56 -1.04 0.40 19.21
N TRP A 57 -0.01 -0.43 19.44
CA TRP A 57 1.03 -0.13 20.43
C TRP A 57 1.92 1.04 19.95
N TYR A 58 2.09 1.20 18.65
CA TYR A 58 2.95 2.25 18.10
C TYR A 58 2.26 3.62 17.97
N VAL A 59 0.98 3.73 18.31
CA VAL A 59 0.26 5.00 18.29
C VAL A 59 0.76 5.90 19.41
N GLY A 60 1.20 7.11 19.06
CA GLY A 60 1.62 8.14 20.00
C GLY A 60 0.44 8.85 20.65
N GLU A 61 0.74 9.69 21.64
CA GLU A 61 -0.30 10.45 22.35
C GLU A 61 -0.80 11.61 21.49
N ASP A 62 -2.11 11.82 21.40
CA ASP A 62 -2.71 12.97 20.69
C ASP A 62 -2.20 14.33 21.24
N SER A 63 -1.68 14.35 22.47
CA SER A 63 -1.11 15.53 23.13
C SER A 63 0.38 15.77 22.85
N ASP A 64 1.05 14.85 22.13
CA ASP A 64 2.43 15.07 21.73
C ASP A 64 2.55 16.33 20.84
N PRO A 65 3.65 17.10 20.91
CA PRO A 65 3.78 18.34 20.15
C PRO A 65 3.62 18.18 18.62
N VAL A 66 3.91 17.01 18.07
CA VAL A 66 3.71 16.72 16.65
C VAL A 66 2.25 16.54 16.25
N GLY A 67 1.33 16.44 17.21
CA GLY A 67 -0.07 16.08 16.99
C GLY A 67 -0.25 14.56 16.88
N PRO A 68 -1.41 14.05 16.42
CA PRO A 68 -1.65 12.62 16.27
C PRO A 68 -0.61 11.95 15.36
N TRP A 69 0.02 10.89 15.81
CA TRP A 69 1.04 10.17 15.05
C TRP A 69 1.11 8.69 15.46
N TYR A 70 1.81 7.89 14.67
CA TYR A 70 2.25 6.53 15.04
C TYR A 70 3.73 6.38 14.69
N GLU A 71 4.43 5.51 15.42
CA GLU A 71 5.83 5.22 15.16
C GLU A 71 5.99 4.50 13.82
N ALA A 72 6.73 5.11 12.91
CA ALA A 72 6.99 4.60 11.56
C ALA A 72 8.47 4.80 11.24
N ALA A 73 9.29 4.17 12.07
CA ALA A 73 10.75 4.19 12.00
C ALA A 73 11.28 2.93 12.71
N LEU A 74 12.61 2.85 12.91
CA LEU A 74 13.18 1.81 13.78
C LEU A 74 12.49 1.81 15.16
N PRO A 75 12.17 0.65 15.75
CA PRO A 75 11.47 0.56 17.03
C PRO A 75 12.12 1.38 18.16
N ASN A 76 11.29 2.06 18.95
CA ASN A 76 11.66 2.92 20.08
C ASN A 76 12.38 4.23 19.72
N ARG A 77 12.40 4.65 18.44
CA ARG A 77 12.84 5.99 18.05
C ARG A 77 11.87 7.09 18.48
N GLN A 78 10.60 6.74 18.67
CA GLN A 78 9.52 7.71 18.90
C GLN A 78 9.42 8.76 17.79
N ALA A 79 9.56 8.29 16.55
CA ALA A 79 9.63 9.11 15.36
C ALA A 79 8.98 8.40 14.16
N PHE A 80 8.86 9.12 13.05
CA PHE A 80 8.32 8.60 11.81
C PHE A 80 9.07 9.15 10.60
N CYS A 81 9.40 8.27 9.66
CA CYS A 81 10.12 8.62 8.43
C CYS A 81 9.24 8.55 7.19
N MET A 82 9.61 9.30 6.15
CA MET A 82 8.80 9.44 4.93
C MET A 82 8.52 8.10 4.23
N ARG A 83 9.51 7.21 4.18
CA ARG A 83 9.38 5.87 3.57
C ARG A 83 8.34 5.03 4.31
N ASP A 84 8.56 4.83 5.60
CA ASP A 84 7.75 3.93 6.41
C ASP A 84 6.31 4.44 6.50
N VAL A 85 6.08 5.75 6.65
CA VAL A 85 4.71 6.31 6.62
C VAL A 85 4.05 6.08 5.26
N SER A 86 4.75 6.32 4.14
CA SER A 86 4.21 6.12 2.79
C SER A 86 3.79 4.67 2.53
N HIS A 87 4.45 3.73 3.19
CA HIS A 87 4.21 2.30 3.05
C HIS A 87 3.19 1.75 4.03
N GLN A 88 3.16 2.25 5.26
CA GLN A 88 2.23 1.83 6.32
C GLN A 88 0.83 2.42 6.14
N CYS A 89 0.71 3.58 5.48
CA CYS A 89 -0.48 4.43 5.55
C CYS A 89 -1.82 3.73 5.28
N ILE A 90 -1.90 2.79 4.32
CA ILE A 90 -3.15 2.06 4.06
C ILE A 90 -3.45 1.04 5.17
N GLY A 91 -2.45 0.30 5.66
CA GLY A 91 -2.63 -0.59 6.80
C GLY A 91 -3.08 0.16 8.06
N GLU A 92 -2.52 1.34 8.28
CA GLU A 92 -2.87 2.21 9.41
C GLU A 92 -4.23 2.90 9.22
N GLU A 93 -4.60 3.29 7.99
CA GLU A 93 -5.94 3.80 7.67
C GLU A 93 -7.00 2.74 7.98
N LEU A 94 -6.76 1.49 7.55
CA LEU A 94 -7.61 0.34 7.82
C LEU A 94 -7.80 0.12 9.34
N ASN A 95 -6.73 0.29 10.12
CA ASN A 95 -6.76 0.17 11.57
C ASN A 95 -7.33 1.40 12.30
N GLY A 96 -7.80 2.42 11.56
CA GLY A 96 -8.50 3.58 12.12
C GLY A 96 -7.59 4.77 12.45
N HIS A 97 -6.37 4.81 11.92
CA HIS A 97 -5.37 5.85 12.20
C HIS A 97 -5.31 6.97 11.14
N GLY A 98 -6.44 7.27 10.48
CA GLY A 98 -6.48 8.28 9.42
C GLY A 98 -6.15 9.70 9.88
N ARG A 99 -6.42 10.06 11.15
CA ARG A 99 -5.99 11.36 11.70
C ARG A 99 -4.47 11.46 11.79
N GLN A 100 -3.81 10.36 12.14
CA GLN A 100 -2.36 10.24 12.23
C GLN A 100 -1.75 10.34 10.83
N ASN A 101 -2.30 9.60 9.85
CA ASN A 101 -1.89 9.71 8.43
C ASN A 101 -1.93 11.17 7.95
N ALA A 102 -3.06 11.85 8.11
CA ALA A 102 -3.24 13.22 7.64
C ALA A 102 -2.24 14.19 8.31
N ASN A 103 -2.03 14.04 9.62
CA ASN A 103 -1.08 14.87 10.36
C ASN A 103 0.37 14.62 9.89
N MET A 104 0.81 13.36 9.87
CA MET A 104 2.19 12.99 9.54
C MET A 104 2.55 13.35 8.09
N MET A 105 1.65 13.10 7.13
CA MET A 105 1.81 13.58 5.75
C MET A 105 1.88 15.11 5.69
N GLY A 106 1.02 15.79 6.44
CA GLY A 106 1.06 17.24 6.62
C GLY A 106 2.43 17.74 7.08
N LYS A 107 3.03 17.09 8.08
CA LYS A 107 4.37 17.45 8.58
C LYS A 107 5.46 17.30 7.52
N PHE A 108 5.38 16.28 6.68
CA PHE A 108 6.35 16.13 5.59
C PHE A 108 6.17 17.21 4.52
N VAL A 109 4.94 17.47 4.06
CA VAL A 109 4.75 18.45 2.97
C VAL A 109 5.04 19.88 3.42
N GLU A 110 4.82 20.23 4.69
CA GLU A 110 5.12 21.55 5.26
C GLU A 110 6.60 21.91 5.26
N ASN A 111 7.49 20.91 5.30
CA ASN A 111 8.91 21.12 5.54
C ASN A 111 9.77 21.11 4.28
N ILE A 112 9.18 20.99 3.08
CA ILE A 112 9.92 21.17 1.83
C ILE A 112 10.44 22.61 1.70
N SER A 113 11.70 22.78 1.29
CA SER A 113 12.30 24.13 1.18
C SER A 113 13.49 24.16 0.24
N GLU A 114 13.74 25.32 -0.36
CA GLU A 114 14.92 25.53 -1.22
C GLU A 114 16.26 25.34 -0.47
N SER A 115 16.35 25.74 0.82
CA SER A 115 17.57 25.59 1.63
C SER A 115 17.98 24.11 1.83
N LYS A 116 17.01 23.20 1.76
CA LYS A 116 17.19 21.75 1.79
C LYS A 116 17.26 21.14 0.39
N ASP A 117 17.55 21.93 -0.64
CA ASP A 117 17.54 21.46 -2.04
C ASP A 117 16.21 20.82 -2.44
N TYR A 118 15.09 21.38 -1.93
CA TYR A 118 13.73 20.88 -2.11
C TYR A 118 13.47 19.48 -1.53
N CYS A 119 14.32 19.02 -0.59
CA CYS A 119 13.99 17.94 0.33
C CYS A 119 13.09 18.45 1.47
N SER A 120 12.40 17.50 2.12
CA SER A 120 11.75 17.70 3.43
C SER A 120 12.61 17.14 4.57
N TYR A 121 12.05 17.01 5.76
CA TYR A 121 12.64 16.21 6.83
C TYR A 121 12.39 14.72 6.56
N TRP A 122 13.47 13.94 6.52
CA TRP A 122 13.41 12.49 6.35
C TRP A 122 12.63 11.81 7.47
N GLU A 123 12.92 12.20 8.72
CA GLU A 123 12.32 11.65 9.94
C GLU A 123 11.98 12.80 10.90
N ILE A 124 10.80 12.71 11.53
CA ILE A 124 10.27 13.70 12.48
C ILE A 124 9.93 12.99 13.80
N ASP A 125 10.32 13.57 14.93
CA ASP A 125 10.07 13.02 16.26
C ASP A 125 8.71 13.46 16.84
N ARG A 126 8.32 12.82 17.94
CA ARG A 126 7.12 13.19 18.71
C ARG A 126 7.04 14.66 19.14
N ASN A 127 8.19 15.35 19.24
CA ASN A 127 8.28 16.75 19.65
C ASN A 127 8.11 17.72 18.47
N ASN A 128 7.74 17.23 17.28
CA ASN A 128 7.63 18.01 16.06
C ASN A 128 8.97 18.60 15.60
N LEU A 129 10.07 17.90 15.87
CA LEU A 129 11.42 18.28 15.45
C LEU A 129 11.94 17.26 14.44
N PRO A 130 12.80 17.66 13.48
CA PRO A 130 13.51 16.69 12.68
C PRO A 130 14.37 15.81 13.60
N ALA A 131 14.34 14.50 13.39
CA ALA A 131 15.05 13.57 14.25
C ALA A 131 16.57 13.84 14.22
N SER A 132 17.19 13.99 15.38
CA SER A 132 18.62 14.34 15.49
C SER A 132 19.56 13.25 14.95
N ALA A 133 19.05 12.02 14.79
CA ALA A 133 19.77 10.95 14.12
C ALA A 133 20.08 11.34 12.67
N ASP A 134 19.12 11.99 12.01
CA ASP A 134 19.04 12.20 10.57
C ASP A 134 19.15 13.68 10.17
N TYR A 135 19.23 14.60 11.14
CA TYR A 135 19.28 16.03 10.86
C TYR A 135 20.12 16.82 11.88
N VAL A 136 20.98 17.71 11.37
CA VAL A 136 21.71 18.73 12.15
C VAL A 136 21.42 20.13 11.61
N SER A 137 21.38 20.29 10.30
CA SER A 137 21.03 21.56 9.63
C SER A 137 20.55 21.30 8.20
N ASP A 138 20.03 22.33 7.52
CA ASP A 138 19.68 22.25 6.09
C ASP A 138 20.87 21.92 5.16
N GLN A 139 22.10 21.92 5.67
CA GLN A 139 23.30 21.49 4.94
C GLN A 139 23.76 20.07 5.33
N ASP A 140 23.35 19.58 6.50
CA ASP A 140 23.82 18.34 7.13
C ASP A 140 22.63 17.49 7.60
N PHE A 141 22.10 16.69 6.68
CA PHE A 141 20.97 15.79 6.94
C PHE A 141 20.99 14.55 6.04
N TRP A 142 20.33 13.48 6.49
CA TRP A 142 20.08 12.26 5.74
C TRP A 142 18.83 12.40 4.87
N TYR A 143 18.89 11.94 3.61
CA TYR A 143 17.71 11.92 2.76
C TYR A 143 17.84 10.94 1.60
N ASN A 144 16.80 10.12 1.41
CA ASN A 144 16.70 9.21 0.27
C ASN A 144 15.85 9.87 -0.81
N LEU A 145 16.37 9.97 -2.03
CA LEU A 145 15.78 10.81 -3.07
C LEU A 145 14.41 10.34 -3.54
N ASN A 146 14.05 9.08 -3.26
CA ASN A 146 12.75 8.48 -3.49
C ASN A 146 11.61 9.21 -2.76
N ALA A 147 11.89 9.75 -1.57
CA ALA A 147 10.89 10.08 -0.55
C ALA A 147 9.77 11.00 -1.04
N ASN A 148 10.09 12.03 -1.83
CA ASN A 148 9.09 12.98 -2.31
C ASN A 148 8.02 12.32 -3.20
N PHE A 149 8.47 11.45 -4.11
CA PHE A 149 7.61 10.77 -5.06
C PHE A 149 6.76 9.69 -4.39
N ASP A 150 7.30 9.09 -3.33
CA ASP A 150 6.60 8.08 -2.53
C ASP A 150 5.48 8.71 -1.69
N VAL A 151 5.78 9.81 -1.00
CA VAL A 151 4.76 10.60 -0.26
C VAL A 151 3.65 11.07 -1.21
N MET A 152 4.01 11.55 -2.40
CA MET A 152 3.05 11.93 -3.45
C MET A 152 2.13 10.76 -3.86
N ASN A 153 2.69 9.57 -4.07
CA ASN A 153 1.91 8.36 -4.36
C ASN A 153 1.05 7.92 -3.17
N ALA A 154 1.57 8.00 -1.94
CA ALA A 154 0.85 7.65 -0.73
C ALA A 154 -0.35 8.58 -0.49
N CYS A 155 -0.19 9.88 -0.69
CA CYS A 155 -1.28 10.86 -0.63
C CYS A 155 -2.37 10.53 -1.66
N TYR A 156 -2.00 10.20 -2.90
CA TYR A 156 -2.98 9.80 -3.91
C TYR A 156 -3.71 8.50 -3.53
N ARG A 157 -3.00 7.48 -3.01
CA ARG A 157 -3.61 6.23 -2.52
C ARG A 157 -4.58 6.48 -1.36
N LEU A 158 -4.20 7.33 -0.40
CA LEU A 158 -5.05 7.71 0.72
C LEU A 158 -6.28 8.46 0.24
N TYR A 159 -6.15 9.39 -0.71
CA TYR A 159 -7.30 10.06 -1.33
C TYR A 159 -8.25 9.05 -2.01
N LEU A 160 -7.73 8.14 -2.84
CA LEU A 160 -8.54 7.11 -3.47
C LEU A 160 -9.32 6.28 -2.46
N TRP A 161 -8.70 5.94 -1.33
CA TRP A 161 -9.29 5.12 -0.28
C TRP A 161 -10.33 5.85 0.59
N THR A 162 -10.00 7.09 0.98
CA THR A 162 -10.74 7.83 2.02
C THR A 162 -11.70 8.86 1.45
N GLY A 163 -11.46 9.34 0.23
CA GLY A 163 -12.09 10.54 -0.31
C GLY A 163 -11.69 11.84 0.38
N ASP A 164 -10.68 11.84 1.24
CA ASP A 164 -10.23 13.05 1.92
C ASP A 164 -9.43 13.93 0.96
N GLU A 165 -10.05 15.03 0.54
CA GLU A 165 -9.48 15.98 -0.41
C GLU A 165 -8.27 16.72 0.15
N VAL A 166 -7.99 16.68 1.46
CA VAL A 166 -6.79 17.32 2.04
C VAL A 166 -5.51 16.85 1.35
N TYR A 167 -5.45 15.57 0.96
CA TYR A 167 -4.27 14.98 0.34
C TYR A 167 -3.98 15.49 -1.07
N ILE A 168 -4.95 16.14 -1.73
CA ILE A 168 -4.83 16.56 -3.13
C ILE A 168 -5.14 18.04 -3.38
N ASN A 169 -5.91 18.69 -2.50
CA ASN A 169 -6.40 20.07 -2.68
C ASN A 169 -5.88 21.04 -1.61
N ASP A 170 -5.23 20.55 -0.54
CA ASP A 170 -4.61 21.45 0.43
C ASP A 170 -3.39 22.15 -0.20
N PRO A 171 -3.26 23.49 -0.12
CA PRO A 171 -2.19 24.23 -0.78
C PRO A 171 -0.77 23.77 -0.41
N ARG A 172 -0.57 23.23 0.81
CA ARG A 172 0.73 22.69 1.23
C ARG A 172 1.11 21.44 0.44
N PHE A 173 0.13 20.58 0.17
CA PHE A 173 0.31 19.36 -0.63
C PHE A 173 0.51 19.72 -2.10
N GLU A 174 -0.31 20.64 -2.64
CA GLU A 174 -0.16 21.14 -4.01
C GLU A 174 1.24 21.70 -4.28
N GLU A 175 1.75 22.54 -3.38
CA GLU A 175 3.09 23.12 -3.53
C GLU A 175 4.19 22.06 -3.40
N PHE A 176 4.05 21.12 -2.44
CA PHE A 176 4.98 20.00 -2.31
C PHE A 176 5.04 19.15 -3.59
N PHE A 177 3.88 18.82 -4.18
CA PHE A 177 3.84 18.04 -5.41
C PHE A 177 4.44 18.79 -6.60
N ARG A 178 4.12 20.08 -6.73
CA ARG A 178 4.66 20.93 -7.78
C ARG A 178 6.18 21.04 -7.69
N LEU A 179 6.72 21.35 -6.50
CA LEU A 179 8.17 21.41 -6.28
C LEU A 179 8.85 20.07 -6.54
N SER A 180 8.24 18.97 -6.07
CA SER A 180 8.78 17.62 -6.23
C SER A 180 8.84 17.17 -7.69
N ALA A 181 7.84 17.52 -8.51
CA ALA A 181 7.75 17.13 -9.91
C ALA A 181 8.56 18.03 -10.87
N ASN A 182 9.11 19.14 -10.38
CA ASN A 182 9.87 20.11 -11.18
C ASN A 182 11.21 20.45 -10.51
N GLU A 183 11.26 21.42 -9.60
CA GLU A 183 12.50 21.96 -9.03
C GLU A 183 13.36 20.89 -8.34
N TYR A 184 12.75 19.93 -7.65
CA TYR A 184 13.45 18.82 -7.02
C TYR A 184 14.10 17.88 -8.05
N ILE A 185 13.36 17.54 -9.13
CA ILE A 185 13.91 16.75 -10.24
C ILE A 185 15.13 17.46 -10.85
N ASP A 186 15.01 18.76 -11.09
CA ASP A 186 16.09 19.54 -11.69
C ASP A 186 17.29 19.69 -10.76
N ARG A 187 17.04 20.00 -9.48
CA ARG A 187 18.08 20.18 -8.46
C ARG A 187 18.92 18.94 -8.32
N TRP A 188 18.32 17.74 -8.30
CA TRP A 188 19.02 16.48 -8.05
C TRP A 188 19.42 15.70 -9.30
N GLN A 189 19.34 16.32 -10.49
CA GLN A 189 19.64 15.69 -11.79
C GLN A 189 18.86 14.38 -11.98
N LEU A 190 17.55 14.41 -11.70
CA LEU A 190 16.70 13.23 -11.76
C LEU A 190 15.97 13.07 -13.10
N GLN A 191 16.15 13.99 -14.06
CA GLN A 191 15.49 13.92 -15.37
C GLN A 191 15.83 12.61 -16.08
N ALA A 192 14.87 11.98 -16.75
CA ALA A 192 15.04 10.65 -17.35
C ALA A 192 16.22 10.56 -18.35
N ASP A 193 16.54 11.66 -19.04
CA ASP A 193 17.66 11.76 -19.99
C ASP A 193 19.01 12.05 -19.34
N LYS A 194 19.04 12.48 -18.07
CA LYS A 194 20.27 12.87 -17.34
C LYS A 194 20.58 12.00 -16.14
N ILE A 195 19.59 11.27 -15.61
CA ILE A 195 19.70 10.55 -14.35
C ILE A 195 20.86 9.55 -14.39
N MET A 196 21.09 8.88 -15.53
CA MET A 196 22.19 7.92 -15.69
C MET A 196 23.59 8.53 -15.56
N GLU A 197 23.71 9.84 -15.78
CA GLU A 197 24.97 10.60 -15.67
C GLU A 197 25.11 11.29 -14.30
N ARG A 198 24.19 11.02 -13.37
CA ARG A 198 24.19 11.66 -12.04
C ARG A 198 25.47 11.27 -11.27
N PRO A 199 26.19 12.24 -10.68
CA PRO A 199 27.31 11.92 -9.79
C PRO A 199 26.82 11.27 -8.50
N GLY A 200 27.62 10.43 -7.85
CA GLY A 200 27.23 9.76 -6.60
C GLY A 200 26.90 10.74 -5.47
N VAL A 201 27.57 11.88 -5.48
CA VAL A 201 27.50 12.93 -4.46
C VAL A 201 27.11 14.25 -5.11
N MET A 202 26.06 14.91 -4.58
CA MET A 202 25.56 16.19 -5.08
C MET A 202 25.35 17.17 -3.93
N HIS A 203 25.48 18.48 -4.24
CA HIS A 203 25.23 19.60 -3.32
C HIS A 203 26.01 19.52 -2.01
N GLU A 204 27.16 18.84 -2.02
CA GLU A 204 28.09 18.81 -0.88
C GLU A 204 29.16 19.88 -1.02
N ASP A 205 29.43 20.57 0.08
CA ASP A 205 30.53 21.54 0.22
C ASP A 205 31.45 21.08 1.38
N ASP A 206 32.72 21.46 1.31
CA ASP A 206 33.76 21.17 2.29
C ASP A 206 33.51 21.83 3.65
N ALA A 207 32.56 22.78 3.73
CA ALA A 207 32.15 23.48 4.95
C ALA A 207 31.25 22.65 5.89
N ARG A 208 30.87 21.42 5.51
CA ARG A 208 29.95 20.57 6.28
C ARG A 208 30.51 20.12 7.63
N VAL A 209 29.66 20.15 8.65
CA VAL A 209 30.07 20.05 10.06
C VAL A 209 30.18 18.60 10.52
N ASP A 210 29.33 17.70 10.01
CA ASP A 210 29.29 16.30 10.45
C ASP A 210 29.64 15.32 9.32
N PRO A 211 30.79 14.62 9.40
CA PRO A 211 31.19 13.60 8.43
C PRO A 211 30.18 12.47 8.25
N LYS A 212 29.29 12.22 9.22
CA LYS A 212 28.33 11.10 9.15
C LYS A 212 27.30 11.25 8.03
N PHE A 213 27.00 12.47 7.59
CA PHE A 213 26.01 12.75 6.54
C PHE A 213 26.62 12.91 5.14
N LYS A 214 27.96 12.91 5.03
CA LYS A 214 28.62 12.88 3.72
C LYS A 214 28.14 11.66 2.96
N THR A 215 27.77 11.83 1.71
CA THR A 215 27.21 10.80 0.80
C THR A 215 25.78 10.34 1.12
N PHE A 216 25.14 10.86 2.17
CA PHE A 216 23.79 10.46 2.58
C PHE A 216 22.74 11.57 2.44
N ARG A 217 23.17 12.83 2.21
CA ARG A 217 22.29 13.90 1.77
C ARG A 217 22.00 13.72 0.28
N GLY A 218 20.87 13.08 -0.02
CA GLY A 218 20.48 12.75 -1.40
C GLY A 218 21.01 11.40 -1.87
N LEU A 219 20.91 10.39 -0.99
CA LEU A 219 21.13 8.99 -1.34
C LEU A 219 20.13 8.59 -2.44
N PRO A 220 20.56 8.10 -3.60
CA PRO A 220 19.65 7.87 -4.73
C PRO A 220 18.94 6.50 -4.61
N SER A 221 18.54 6.06 -3.41
CA SER A 221 17.89 4.76 -3.17
C SER A 221 17.34 4.64 -1.75
N TYR A 222 16.42 3.70 -1.52
CA TYR A 222 16.14 3.12 -0.21
C TYR A 222 17.11 2.01 0.21
N GLU A 223 18.03 1.58 -0.67
CA GLU A 223 19.15 0.71 -0.32
C GLU A 223 20.28 1.54 0.30
N GLU A 224 20.45 1.39 1.61
CA GLU A 224 21.39 2.19 2.41
C GLU A 224 22.70 1.46 2.71
N SER A 225 22.76 0.14 2.45
CA SER A 225 23.91 -0.69 2.78
C SER A 225 25.00 -0.68 1.69
N VAL A 226 24.68 -0.20 0.48
CA VAL A 226 25.60 -0.19 -0.66
C VAL A 226 26.23 1.20 -0.83
N ARG A 227 27.56 1.24 -0.91
CA ARG A 227 28.33 2.49 -1.10
C ARG A 227 28.55 2.80 -2.57
N GLY A 228 28.71 4.09 -2.88
CA GLY A 228 29.02 4.57 -4.23
C GLY A 228 27.85 4.44 -5.22
N LEU A 229 26.61 4.50 -4.72
CA LEU A 229 25.41 4.51 -5.54
C LEU A 229 25.29 5.84 -6.30
N THR A 230 25.05 5.77 -7.60
CA THR A 230 24.80 6.96 -8.44
C THR A 230 23.33 7.08 -8.82
N VAL A 231 22.73 5.94 -9.17
CA VAL A 231 21.31 5.75 -9.53
C VAL A 231 20.92 4.33 -9.17
N THR A 232 19.66 4.12 -8.81
CA THR A 232 19.10 2.79 -8.59
C THR A 232 17.76 2.60 -9.28
N GLY A 233 17.40 1.33 -9.47
CA GLY A 233 16.14 0.94 -10.07
C GLY A 233 14.93 1.33 -9.23
N ASP A 234 15.04 1.29 -7.89
CA ASP A 234 13.97 1.72 -7.00
C ASP A 234 13.72 3.23 -7.08
N LEU A 235 14.76 4.06 -7.23
CA LEU A 235 14.58 5.51 -7.45
C LEU A 235 13.81 5.77 -8.75
N ILE A 236 14.21 5.14 -9.86
CA ILE A 236 13.51 5.26 -11.15
C ILE A 236 12.05 4.80 -11.03
N ALA A 237 11.80 3.67 -10.37
CA ALA A 237 10.47 3.14 -10.13
C ALA A 237 9.60 4.09 -9.29
N THR A 238 10.19 4.72 -8.26
CA THR A 238 9.48 5.66 -7.38
C THR A 238 9.15 6.95 -8.14
N ILE A 239 10.08 7.52 -8.92
CA ILE A 239 9.82 8.71 -9.75
C ILE A 239 8.69 8.44 -10.73
N TYR A 240 8.72 7.31 -11.43
CA TYR A 240 7.65 6.87 -12.33
C TYR A 240 6.29 6.90 -11.63
N ARG A 241 6.17 6.25 -10.47
CA ARG A 241 4.89 6.14 -9.75
C ARG A 241 4.42 7.48 -9.18
N GLY A 242 5.33 8.28 -8.64
CA GLY A 242 5.01 9.63 -8.16
C GLY A 242 4.43 10.48 -9.28
N LEU A 243 5.13 10.56 -10.43
CA LEU A 243 4.67 11.34 -11.58
C LEU A 243 3.35 10.82 -12.16
N LYS A 244 3.12 9.50 -12.22
CA LYS A 244 1.79 8.95 -12.59
C LYS A 244 0.70 9.39 -11.61
N SER A 245 0.99 9.40 -10.32
CA SER A 245 0.03 9.83 -9.29
C SER A 245 -0.27 11.32 -9.43
N TYR A 246 0.74 12.15 -9.63
CA TYR A 246 0.56 13.58 -9.83
C TYR A 246 -0.21 13.91 -11.12
N ALA A 247 0.02 13.16 -12.20
CA ALA A 247 -0.78 13.26 -13.41
C ALA A 247 -2.28 13.02 -13.13
N GLN A 248 -2.62 12.03 -12.30
CA GLN A 248 -4.01 11.81 -11.92
C GLN A 248 -4.57 12.93 -11.03
N ILE A 249 -3.78 13.44 -10.09
CA ILE A 249 -4.17 14.60 -9.26
C ILE A 249 -4.47 15.82 -10.14
N GLN A 250 -3.60 16.12 -11.11
CA GLN A 250 -3.83 17.22 -12.06
C GLN A 250 -5.11 17.01 -12.89
N ARG A 251 -5.40 15.77 -13.31
CA ARG A 251 -6.64 15.44 -14.02
C ARG A 251 -7.88 15.64 -13.15
N LEU A 252 -7.81 15.26 -11.88
CA LEU A 252 -8.89 15.50 -10.91
C LEU A 252 -9.12 16.99 -10.66
N GLY A 253 -8.06 17.80 -10.67
CA GLY A 253 -8.12 19.27 -10.63
C GLY A 253 -8.58 19.92 -11.95
N GLY A 254 -8.86 19.14 -13.00
CA GLY A 254 -9.27 19.64 -14.32
C GLY A 254 -8.14 20.13 -15.23
N ASN A 255 -6.88 19.93 -14.85
CA ASN A 255 -5.69 20.37 -15.58
C ASN A 255 -5.19 19.29 -16.54
N GLU A 256 -5.96 18.97 -17.59
CA GLU A 256 -5.63 17.86 -18.51
C GLU A 256 -4.27 18.02 -19.22
N GLU A 257 -3.87 19.25 -19.58
CA GLU A 257 -2.56 19.50 -20.19
C GLU A 257 -1.41 19.13 -19.25
N ALA A 258 -1.50 19.52 -17.97
CA ALA A 258 -0.51 19.17 -16.96
C ALA A 258 -0.52 17.66 -16.68
N ALA A 259 -1.69 17.03 -16.65
CA ALA A 259 -1.83 15.59 -16.50
C ALA A 259 -1.09 14.83 -17.61
N LEU A 260 -1.33 15.20 -18.88
CA LEU A 260 -0.64 14.60 -20.03
C LEU A 260 0.87 14.85 -20.01
N HIS A 261 1.30 16.03 -19.57
CA HIS A 261 2.73 16.35 -19.43
C HIS A 261 3.43 15.41 -18.43
N TYR A 262 2.89 15.28 -17.21
CA TYR A 262 3.50 14.43 -16.18
C TYR A 262 3.36 12.94 -16.49
N GLU A 263 2.29 12.54 -17.18
CA GLU A 263 2.16 11.19 -17.71
C GLU A 263 3.26 10.89 -18.74
N SER A 264 3.50 11.77 -19.70
CA SER A 264 4.60 11.63 -20.66
C SER A 264 5.96 11.53 -19.97
N LYS A 265 6.23 12.39 -18.97
CA LYS A 265 7.46 12.31 -18.16
C LYS A 265 7.58 10.95 -17.47
N ALA A 266 6.52 10.44 -16.84
CA ALA A 266 6.55 9.13 -16.22
C ALA A 266 6.90 8.02 -17.24
N GLU A 267 6.31 8.06 -18.43
CA GLU A 267 6.60 7.08 -19.48
C GLU A 267 8.06 7.11 -19.96
N GLU A 268 8.79 8.22 -19.82
CA GLU A 268 10.24 8.27 -20.08
C GLU A 268 11.01 7.40 -19.09
N TYR A 269 10.66 7.43 -17.79
CA TYR A 269 11.26 6.56 -16.78
C TYR A 269 10.90 5.09 -17.01
N ALA A 270 9.65 4.80 -17.39
CA ALA A 270 9.24 3.43 -17.73
C ALA A 270 10.04 2.89 -18.92
N ARG A 271 10.26 3.71 -19.96
CA ARG A 271 11.13 3.34 -21.09
C ARG A 271 12.58 3.12 -20.66
N LEU A 272 13.14 4.04 -19.87
CA LEU A 272 14.51 3.90 -19.34
C LEU A 272 14.68 2.60 -18.57
N TYR A 273 13.75 2.31 -17.65
CA TYR A 273 13.80 1.11 -16.81
C TYR A 273 13.66 -0.18 -17.63
N ASN A 274 12.65 -0.26 -18.50
CA ASN A 274 12.37 -1.48 -19.24
C ASN A 274 13.31 -1.73 -20.43
N THR A 275 14.22 -0.80 -20.75
CA THR A 275 15.24 -0.98 -21.80
C THR A 275 16.66 -1.01 -21.24
N GLY A 276 17.06 -0.01 -20.47
CA GLY A 276 18.43 0.16 -19.98
C GLY A 276 18.73 -0.60 -18.69
N TRP A 277 17.71 -0.95 -17.90
CA TRP A 277 17.89 -1.62 -16.61
C TRP A 277 17.62 -3.12 -16.65
N TRP A 278 17.26 -3.66 -17.81
CA TRP A 278 17.08 -5.10 -18.02
C TRP A 278 18.34 -5.71 -18.64
N ASN A 279 18.91 -6.71 -17.98
CA ASN A 279 20.00 -7.52 -18.49
C ASN A 279 19.44 -8.69 -19.31
N GLU A 280 19.63 -8.64 -20.63
CA GLU A 280 19.19 -9.71 -21.54
C GLU A 280 20.01 -10.99 -21.40
N GLU A 281 21.25 -10.95 -20.90
CA GLU A 281 22.08 -12.15 -20.77
C GLU A 281 21.63 -13.02 -19.58
N THR A 282 21.32 -12.38 -18.46
CA THR A 282 20.93 -13.05 -17.21
C THR A 282 19.41 -13.10 -17.00
N GLN A 283 18.66 -12.43 -17.89
CA GLN A 283 17.21 -12.24 -17.80
C GLN A 283 16.81 -11.69 -16.42
N ASN A 284 17.43 -10.59 -15.99
CA ASN A 284 17.21 -9.93 -14.70
C ASN A 284 17.21 -8.41 -14.82
N TYR A 285 16.57 -7.73 -13.87
CA TYR A 285 16.81 -6.29 -13.69
C TYR A 285 18.08 -6.04 -12.88
N TYR A 286 18.85 -5.04 -13.31
CA TYR A 286 19.82 -4.39 -12.45
C TYR A 286 19.09 -3.65 -11.32
N ALA A 287 19.69 -3.60 -10.13
CA ALA A 287 19.15 -2.86 -9.00
C ALA A 287 19.85 -1.53 -8.79
N TYR A 288 21.16 -1.44 -9.08
CA TYR A 288 21.92 -0.21 -8.89
C TYR A 288 23.05 0.00 -9.90
N LYS A 289 23.36 1.28 -10.14
CA LYS A 289 24.54 1.78 -10.86
C LYS A 289 25.54 2.39 -9.87
N LEU A 290 26.78 1.93 -9.94
CA LEU A 290 27.87 2.41 -9.08
C LEU A 290 28.68 3.53 -9.76
N GLU A 291 29.48 4.28 -9.00
CA GLU A 291 30.38 5.34 -9.48
C GLU A 291 31.36 4.91 -10.59
N ASN A 292 31.69 3.63 -10.66
CA ASN A 292 32.52 3.07 -11.72
C ASN A 292 31.72 2.71 -12.99
N GLU A 293 30.53 3.29 -13.15
CA GLU A 293 29.61 3.11 -14.27
C GLU A 293 29.06 1.69 -14.44
N ASN A 294 29.30 0.79 -13.48
CA ASN A 294 28.81 -0.58 -13.56
C ASN A 294 27.38 -0.69 -13.04
N LEU A 295 26.52 -1.26 -13.88
CA LEU A 295 25.22 -1.79 -13.46
C LEU A 295 25.39 -3.13 -12.75
N LYS A 296 24.65 -3.33 -11.66
CA LYS A 296 24.73 -4.51 -10.81
C LYS A 296 23.34 -5.10 -10.55
N GLU A 297 23.25 -6.41 -10.69
CA GLU A 297 22.12 -7.20 -10.22
C GLU A 297 22.27 -7.51 -8.72
N GLY A 298 21.15 -7.83 -8.09
CA GLY A 298 21.07 -8.05 -6.64
C GLY A 298 20.75 -6.75 -5.90
N GLY A 299 20.19 -6.85 -4.69
CA GLY A 299 19.60 -5.73 -3.96
C GLY A 299 18.10 -5.96 -3.70
N CYS A 300 17.39 -4.94 -3.22
CA CYS A 300 15.96 -5.00 -2.96
C CYS A 300 15.13 -4.81 -4.24
N ASN A 301 14.76 -5.91 -4.89
CA ASN A 301 13.99 -5.93 -6.14
C ASN A 301 12.46 -5.90 -5.93
N VAL A 302 12.00 -5.46 -4.75
CA VAL A 302 10.56 -5.36 -4.43
C VAL A 302 9.94 -4.10 -5.03
N PHE A 303 10.67 -2.99 -5.06
CA PHE A 303 10.17 -1.68 -5.44
C PHE A 303 9.71 -1.55 -6.90
N PRO A 304 10.33 -2.21 -7.89
CA PRO A 304 9.81 -2.22 -9.25
C PRO A 304 8.39 -2.81 -9.35
N LEU A 305 8.07 -3.82 -8.52
CA LEU A 305 6.73 -4.41 -8.42
C LEU A 305 5.79 -3.54 -7.59
N TRP A 306 6.27 -3.02 -6.45
CA TRP A 306 5.49 -2.13 -5.57
C TRP A 306 5.02 -0.87 -6.30
N PHE A 307 5.92 -0.21 -7.03
CA PHE A 307 5.63 0.97 -7.82
C PHE A 307 5.11 0.64 -9.22
N GLY A 308 5.06 -0.64 -9.61
CA GLY A 308 4.42 -1.12 -10.83
C GLY A 308 4.97 -0.53 -12.12
N ILE A 309 6.30 -0.42 -12.25
CA ILE A 309 6.98 0.10 -13.46
C ILE A 309 7.22 -0.99 -14.52
N VAL A 310 7.17 -2.27 -14.13
CA VAL A 310 7.42 -3.41 -15.03
C VAL A 310 6.17 -3.71 -15.85
N ASP A 311 6.30 -3.74 -17.17
CA ASP A 311 5.19 -3.87 -18.12
C ASP A 311 5.13 -5.23 -18.82
N LYS A 312 6.13 -6.09 -18.63
CA LYS A 312 6.21 -7.41 -19.27
C LYS A 312 5.90 -8.56 -18.30
N PRO A 313 4.91 -9.44 -18.60
CA PRO A 313 4.54 -10.56 -17.74
C PRO A 313 5.70 -11.47 -17.36
N GLU A 314 6.59 -11.81 -18.29
CA GLU A 314 7.74 -12.68 -18.05
C GLU A 314 8.74 -12.05 -17.07
N ARG A 315 8.89 -10.72 -17.10
CA ARG A 315 9.80 -9.99 -16.21
C ARG A 315 9.19 -9.80 -14.83
N ILE A 316 7.88 -9.59 -14.74
CA ILE A 316 7.13 -9.62 -13.46
C ILE A 316 7.32 -11.00 -12.81
N ASN A 317 7.08 -12.08 -13.56
CA ASN A 317 7.25 -13.45 -13.07
C ASN A 317 8.68 -13.72 -12.59
N ARG A 318 9.69 -13.17 -13.27
CA ARG A 318 11.08 -13.28 -12.84
C ARG A 318 11.33 -12.60 -11.49
N LEU A 319 10.83 -11.38 -11.30
CA LEU A 319 10.97 -10.67 -10.03
C LEU A 319 10.25 -11.40 -8.89
N LEU A 320 9.04 -11.91 -9.13
CA LEU A 320 8.29 -12.72 -8.16
C LEU A 320 9.06 -13.98 -7.75
N ALA A 321 9.72 -14.66 -8.69
CA ALA A 321 10.56 -15.82 -8.39
C ALA A 321 11.74 -15.44 -7.49
N ILE A 322 12.42 -14.33 -7.76
CA ILE A 322 13.52 -13.83 -6.91
C ILE A 322 13.02 -13.53 -5.49
N LEU A 323 11.87 -12.86 -5.35
CA LEU A 323 11.29 -12.55 -4.03
C LEU A 323 10.96 -13.82 -3.25
N SER A 324 10.50 -14.89 -3.93
CA SER A 324 10.16 -16.17 -3.28
C SER A 324 11.36 -17.01 -2.85
N GLU A 325 12.52 -16.84 -3.49
CA GLU A 325 13.75 -17.60 -3.16
C GLU A 325 14.64 -16.86 -2.17
N LYS A 326 14.62 -15.53 -2.20
CA LYS A 326 15.52 -14.67 -1.44
C LYS A 326 14.72 -13.88 -0.40
N GLU A 327 14.65 -14.44 0.79
CA GLU A 327 14.22 -13.69 1.96
C GLU A 327 15.24 -12.58 2.22
N THR A 328 14.76 -11.36 2.06
CA THR A 328 15.49 -10.16 2.46
C THR A 328 15.00 -9.79 3.87
N ASN A 329 15.41 -8.65 4.40
CA ASN A 329 15.04 -8.28 5.78
C ASN A 329 13.51 -8.18 5.99
N VAL A 330 13.09 -8.11 7.26
CA VAL A 330 11.66 -8.03 7.64
C VAL A 330 10.95 -6.81 7.06
N GLU A 331 11.65 -5.69 6.88
CA GLU A 331 11.14 -4.45 6.27
C GLU A 331 10.75 -4.72 4.81
N SER A 332 11.61 -5.40 4.05
CA SER A 332 11.31 -5.77 2.66
C SER A 332 10.21 -6.84 2.56
N MET A 333 10.17 -7.78 3.51
CA MET A 333 9.11 -8.80 3.51
C MET A 333 7.72 -8.24 3.84
N SER A 334 7.61 -7.07 4.47
CA SER A 334 6.32 -6.44 4.81
C SER A 334 5.44 -6.19 3.57
N TYR A 335 6.06 -5.92 2.41
CA TYR A 335 5.39 -5.69 1.13
C TYR A 335 4.88 -6.97 0.46
N TYR A 336 5.49 -8.12 0.79
CA TYR A 336 5.36 -9.35 0.03
C TYR A 336 3.93 -9.89 -0.01
N PRO A 337 3.16 -9.95 1.11
CA PRO A 337 1.79 -10.45 1.08
C PRO A 337 0.95 -9.75 0.01
N LYS A 338 0.92 -8.41 0.02
CA LYS A 338 0.16 -7.62 -0.93
C LYS A 338 0.63 -7.84 -2.38
N ILE A 339 1.94 -7.84 -2.61
CA ILE A 339 2.52 -8.05 -3.95
C ILE A 339 2.16 -9.43 -4.50
N PHE A 340 2.35 -10.50 -3.72
CA PHE A 340 2.04 -11.85 -4.18
C PHE A 340 0.54 -12.03 -4.44
N TYR A 341 -0.33 -11.50 -3.59
CA TYR A 341 -1.78 -11.54 -3.85
C TYR A 341 -2.15 -10.74 -5.09
N LYS A 342 -1.58 -9.55 -5.30
CA LYS A 342 -1.81 -8.73 -6.51
C LYS A 342 -1.55 -9.54 -7.78
N TYR A 343 -0.45 -10.31 -7.81
CA TYR A 343 -0.03 -11.09 -8.96
C TYR A 343 -0.48 -12.56 -8.96
N GLY A 344 -1.58 -12.86 -8.24
CA GLY A 344 -2.23 -14.18 -8.29
C GLY A 344 -1.36 -15.32 -7.74
N ARG A 345 -0.47 -15.03 -6.78
CA ARG A 345 0.33 -16.03 -6.05
C ARG A 345 -0.20 -16.19 -4.63
N GLN A 346 -1.42 -16.71 -4.51
CA GLN A 346 -2.15 -16.77 -3.22
C GLN A 346 -1.37 -17.55 -2.16
N ASP A 347 -0.75 -18.66 -2.54
CA ASP A 347 0.04 -19.50 -1.63
C ASP A 347 1.24 -18.75 -1.04
N MET A 348 1.94 -17.96 -1.88
CA MET A 348 3.07 -17.15 -1.42
C MET A 348 2.61 -15.98 -0.56
N GLY A 349 1.50 -15.33 -0.92
CA GLY A 349 0.90 -14.28 -0.10
C GLY A 349 0.58 -14.79 1.31
N TYR A 350 -0.05 -15.96 1.40
CA TYR A 350 -0.39 -16.59 2.68
C TYR A 350 0.84 -17.10 3.44
N HIS A 351 1.84 -17.64 2.74
CA HIS A 351 3.12 -18.01 3.33
C HIS A 351 3.76 -16.83 4.04
N TYR A 352 3.91 -15.68 3.38
CA TYR A 352 4.56 -14.52 3.98
C TYR A 352 3.74 -13.87 5.10
N LEU A 353 2.40 -13.98 5.11
CA LEU A 353 1.62 -13.60 6.30
C LEU A 353 2.02 -14.41 7.54
N LYS A 354 2.26 -15.72 7.39
CA LYS A 354 2.73 -16.58 8.48
C LYS A 354 4.18 -16.30 8.85
N GLU A 355 5.05 -16.10 7.87
CA GLU A 355 6.46 -15.80 8.12
C GLU A 355 6.63 -14.47 8.87
N LEU A 356 5.93 -13.41 8.45
CA LEU A 356 5.95 -12.12 9.15
C LEU A 356 5.45 -12.25 10.59
N TYR A 357 4.37 -13.02 10.82
CA TYR A 357 3.87 -13.30 12.16
C TYR A 357 4.85 -14.12 13.01
N ALA A 358 5.59 -15.06 12.41
CA ALA A 358 6.56 -15.89 13.13
C ALA A 358 7.92 -15.21 13.33
N ASN A 359 8.21 -14.14 12.59
CA ASN A 359 9.52 -13.50 12.56
C ASN A 359 9.93 -12.94 13.92
N GLU A 360 11.22 -13.07 14.28
CA GLU A 360 11.75 -12.53 15.53
C GLU A 360 11.77 -11.00 15.57
N ARG A 361 11.82 -10.35 14.39
CA ARG A 361 11.80 -8.88 14.21
C ARG A 361 10.42 -8.35 13.80
N ARG A 362 9.35 -9.12 14.07
CA ARG A 362 7.95 -8.71 13.77
C ARG A 362 7.48 -7.49 14.58
N ASP A 363 8.26 -7.07 15.57
CA ASP A 363 8.07 -5.82 16.30
C ASP A 363 8.40 -4.59 15.45
N TYR A 364 9.03 -4.72 14.29
CA TYR A 364 9.18 -3.59 13.37
C TYR A 364 7.81 -3.03 12.97
N PRO A 365 7.51 -1.72 13.18
CA PRO A 365 6.15 -1.18 13.06
C PRO A 365 5.48 -1.50 11.72
N GLU A 366 6.22 -1.40 10.62
CA GLU A 366 5.70 -1.63 9.26
C GLU A 366 5.13 -3.03 9.05
N VAL A 367 5.60 -4.03 9.81
CA VAL A 367 5.17 -5.42 9.66
C VAL A 367 3.68 -5.58 9.97
N ALA A 368 3.21 -4.93 11.04
CA ALA A 368 1.81 -5.00 11.42
C ALA A 368 0.92 -4.36 10.35
N SER A 369 1.26 -3.16 9.89
CA SER A 369 0.51 -2.46 8.84
C SER A 369 0.51 -3.25 7.52
N GLY A 370 1.66 -3.82 7.14
CA GLY A 370 1.80 -4.66 5.94
C GLY A 370 0.97 -5.94 6.01
N VAL A 371 0.83 -6.56 7.19
CA VAL A 371 -0.05 -7.71 7.41
C VAL A 371 -1.53 -7.31 7.29
N ILE A 372 -1.93 -6.19 7.89
CA ILE A 372 -3.32 -5.67 7.79
C ILE A 372 -3.66 -5.40 6.31
N GLU A 373 -2.81 -4.66 5.59
CA GLU A 373 -3.02 -4.38 4.16
C GLU A 373 -2.98 -5.68 3.32
N GLY A 374 -2.10 -6.63 3.66
CA GLY A 374 -2.00 -7.92 3.00
C GLY A 374 -3.27 -8.77 3.14
N ILE A 375 -3.96 -8.71 4.28
CA ILE A 375 -5.20 -9.46 4.52
C ILE A 375 -6.39 -8.76 3.84
N VAL A 376 -6.54 -7.45 4.03
CA VAL A 376 -7.71 -6.72 3.51
C VAL A 376 -7.60 -6.48 2.00
N CYS A 377 -6.49 -5.90 1.54
CA CYS A 377 -6.30 -5.52 0.14
C CYS A 377 -5.73 -6.67 -0.71
N GLY A 378 -4.90 -7.52 -0.10
CA GLY A 378 -4.34 -8.70 -0.76
C GLY A 378 -5.32 -9.87 -0.83
N LEU A 379 -5.54 -10.53 0.31
CA LEU A 379 -6.31 -11.78 0.42
C LEU A 379 -7.79 -11.59 0.10
N ALA A 380 -8.44 -10.58 0.68
CA ALA A 380 -9.86 -10.29 0.40
C ALA A 380 -10.09 -9.40 -0.83
N GLY A 381 -9.00 -8.84 -1.37
CA GLY A 381 -8.98 -8.08 -2.62
C GLY A 381 -9.78 -6.78 -2.56
N VAL A 382 -9.89 -6.16 -1.39
CA VAL A 382 -10.60 -4.89 -1.24
C VAL A 382 -9.76 -3.76 -1.83
N ASP A 383 -10.36 -3.01 -2.74
CA ASP A 383 -9.77 -1.82 -3.35
C ASP A 383 -10.82 -0.72 -3.44
N ALA A 384 -10.45 0.50 -3.06
CA ALA A 384 -11.35 1.64 -2.97
C ALA A 384 -10.91 2.76 -3.92
N ASP A 385 -11.85 3.24 -4.73
CA ASP A 385 -11.65 4.30 -5.71
C ASP A 385 -12.80 5.31 -5.60
N VAL A 386 -12.55 6.37 -4.83
CA VAL A 386 -13.54 7.43 -4.59
C VAL A 386 -13.93 8.15 -5.90
N THR A 387 -13.02 8.23 -6.87
CA THR A 387 -13.25 8.95 -8.12
C THR A 387 -14.32 8.29 -8.98
N ALA A 388 -14.50 6.98 -8.81
CA ALA A 388 -15.55 6.19 -9.43
C ALA A 388 -16.68 5.82 -8.46
N ASN A 389 -16.64 6.30 -7.22
CA ASN A 389 -17.51 5.87 -6.12
C ASN A 389 -17.58 4.33 -6.01
N ARG A 390 -16.45 3.65 -6.21
CA ARG A 390 -16.38 2.20 -6.42
C ARG A 390 -15.54 1.52 -5.36
N ILE A 391 -16.09 0.46 -4.77
CA ILE A 391 -15.34 -0.52 -3.99
C ILE A 391 -15.28 -1.82 -4.77
N THR A 392 -14.07 -2.33 -5.00
CA THR A 392 -13.84 -3.61 -5.66
C THR A 392 -13.51 -4.66 -4.61
N THR A 393 -13.99 -5.89 -4.80
CA THR A 393 -13.58 -7.04 -3.98
C THR A 393 -13.20 -8.20 -4.87
N LEU A 394 -12.11 -8.89 -4.55
CA LEU A 394 -11.67 -10.09 -5.27
C LEU A 394 -11.16 -11.12 -4.26
N PRO A 395 -11.89 -12.22 -4.00
CA PRO A 395 -11.40 -13.27 -3.10
C PRO A 395 -10.16 -13.95 -3.70
N ARG A 396 -9.05 -13.95 -2.95
CA ARG A 396 -7.75 -14.53 -3.32
C ARG A 396 -7.16 -15.44 -2.24
N PHE A 397 -7.98 -16.04 -1.38
CA PHE A 397 -7.51 -17.02 -0.39
C PHE A 397 -7.28 -18.40 -1.02
N THR A 398 -6.53 -19.25 -0.32
CA THR A 398 -6.19 -20.61 -0.73
C THR A 398 -7.28 -21.60 -0.26
N ASP A 399 -7.16 -22.87 -0.66
CA ASP A 399 -8.07 -23.93 -0.20
C ASP A 399 -8.03 -24.17 1.33
N ALA A 400 -7.04 -23.60 2.03
CA ALA A 400 -6.97 -23.63 3.49
C ALA A 400 -8.06 -22.77 4.17
N THR A 401 -8.67 -21.84 3.43
CA THR A 401 -9.70 -20.92 3.92
C THR A 401 -10.99 -21.17 3.15
N ARG A 402 -12.04 -21.69 3.79
CA ARG A 402 -13.34 -21.87 3.11
C ARG A 402 -14.16 -20.59 3.10
N TRP A 403 -14.02 -19.76 4.13
CA TRP A 403 -14.67 -18.45 4.17
C TRP A 403 -13.85 -17.45 4.98
N VAL A 404 -14.01 -16.17 4.65
CA VAL A 404 -13.43 -15.06 5.41
C VAL A 404 -14.42 -13.91 5.43
N SER A 405 -14.64 -13.35 6.62
CA SER A 405 -15.36 -12.09 6.81
C SER A 405 -14.42 -11.05 7.37
N ILE A 406 -14.52 -9.83 6.83
CA ILE A 406 -13.84 -8.64 7.33
C ILE A 406 -14.91 -7.59 7.57
N GLU A 407 -15.05 -7.14 8.80
CA GLU A 407 -16.10 -6.21 9.19
C GLU A 407 -15.57 -4.81 9.42
N ASN A 408 -16.39 -3.80 9.12
CA ASN A 408 -16.14 -2.41 9.46
C ASN A 408 -14.87 -1.79 8.84
N ILE A 409 -14.51 -2.23 7.63
CA ILE A 409 -13.41 -1.65 6.86
C ILE A 409 -13.74 -0.18 6.57
N PRO A 410 -12.89 0.79 6.98
CA PRO A 410 -13.12 2.20 6.70
C PRO A 410 -12.88 2.51 5.22
N VAL A 411 -13.86 3.13 4.55
CA VAL A 411 -13.77 3.59 3.15
C VAL A 411 -14.64 4.83 2.94
N PHE A 412 -14.19 5.81 2.14
CA PHE A 412 -14.96 7.02 1.79
C PHE A 412 -15.61 7.76 2.98
N SER A 413 -14.90 7.87 4.11
CA SER A 413 -15.41 8.39 5.41
C SER A 413 -16.55 7.57 6.06
N GLY A 414 -16.87 6.39 5.54
CA GLY A 414 -17.84 5.44 6.06
C GLY A 414 -17.21 4.07 6.29
N LYS A 415 -18.05 3.03 6.34
CA LYS A 415 -17.61 1.66 6.56
C LYS A 415 -18.32 0.67 5.63
N ILE A 416 -17.65 -0.42 5.33
CA ILE A 416 -18.25 -1.59 4.68
C ILE A 416 -17.90 -2.85 5.48
N SER A 417 -18.63 -3.92 5.25
CA SER A 417 -18.22 -5.26 5.67
C SER A 417 -18.35 -6.23 4.51
N ILE A 418 -17.50 -7.24 4.48
CA ILE A 418 -17.52 -8.29 3.45
C ILE A 418 -17.51 -9.68 4.07
N LEU A 419 -18.05 -10.64 3.31
CA LEU A 419 -17.94 -12.07 3.54
C LEU A 419 -17.66 -12.74 2.19
N HIS A 420 -16.58 -13.49 2.11
CA HIS A 420 -16.25 -14.32 0.95
C HIS A 420 -16.33 -15.80 1.32
N GLN A 421 -16.77 -16.61 0.36
CA GLN A 421 -16.88 -18.07 0.47
C GLN A 421 -16.22 -18.73 -0.73
N SER A 422 -15.53 -19.85 -0.51
CA SER A 422 -14.82 -20.62 -1.55
C SER A 422 -15.75 -21.19 -2.64
N ALA A 423 -17.06 -21.19 -2.40
CA ALA A 423 -18.09 -21.58 -3.37
C ALA A 423 -18.33 -20.53 -4.48
N GLY A 424 -17.48 -19.49 -4.59
CA GLY A 424 -17.67 -18.42 -5.57
C GLY A 424 -18.80 -17.46 -5.18
N SER A 425 -19.00 -17.26 -3.88
CA SER A 425 -19.98 -16.31 -3.34
C SER A 425 -19.28 -15.24 -2.50
N SER A 426 -19.71 -14.01 -2.68
CA SER A 426 -19.26 -12.86 -1.92
C SER A 426 -20.47 -12.05 -1.49
N THR A 427 -20.46 -11.53 -0.27
CA THR A 427 -21.49 -10.64 0.27
C THR A 427 -20.85 -9.34 0.73
N PHE A 428 -21.51 -8.23 0.44
CA PHE A 428 -21.07 -6.88 0.75
C PHE A 428 -22.18 -6.17 1.52
N ALA A 429 -21.84 -5.61 2.67
CA ALA A 429 -22.73 -4.75 3.45
C ALA A 429 -22.23 -3.31 3.41
N ASN A 430 -23.05 -2.41 2.87
CA ASN A 430 -22.79 -0.98 2.90
C ASN A 430 -23.21 -0.41 4.25
N LYS A 431 -22.25 -0.25 5.17
CA LYS A 431 -22.47 0.38 6.48
C LYS A 431 -22.21 1.90 6.44
N SER A 432 -21.99 2.47 5.26
CA SER A 432 -21.78 3.90 5.08
C SER A 432 -23.11 4.67 4.99
N GLY A 433 -23.04 5.99 5.07
CA GLY A 433 -24.18 6.87 4.86
C GLY A 433 -24.47 7.22 3.40
N LYS A 434 -23.73 6.64 2.43
CA LYS A 434 -23.82 7.00 1.01
C LYS A 434 -24.02 5.75 0.14
N GLU A 435 -24.60 5.94 -1.04
CA GLU A 435 -24.67 4.89 -2.05
C GLU A 435 -23.27 4.59 -2.60
N LEU A 436 -22.94 3.31 -2.80
CA LEU A 436 -21.67 2.84 -3.32
C LEU A 436 -21.88 1.94 -4.54
N ILE A 437 -20.91 1.92 -5.44
CA ILE A 437 -20.82 0.90 -6.49
C ILE A 437 -19.89 -0.21 -5.99
N TRP A 438 -20.42 -1.40 -5.76
CA TRP A 438 -19.62 -2.57 -5.46
C TRP A 438 -19.30 -3.33 -6.75
N ARG A 439 -18.01 -3.42 -7.10
CA ARG A 439 -17.51 -4.33 -8.12
C ARG A 439 -17.18 -5.67 -7.48
N ALA A 440 -18.10 -6.62 -7.60
CA ALA A 440 -17.87 -8.00 -7.19
C ALA A 440 -17.05 -8.71 -8.27
N MET A 441 -15.78 -9.02 -7.99
CA MET A 441 -14.90 -9.76 -8.91
C MET A 441 -14.70 -11.20 -8.45
N PHE A 442 -14.51 -12.10 -9.42
CA PHE A 442 -14.19 -13.51 -9.20
C PHE A 442 -13.03 -13.94 -10.11
N PRO A 443 -12.15 -14.85 -9.65
CA PRO A 443 -11.11 -15.43 -10.49
C PRO A 443 -11.68 -16.22 -11.67
N GLY A 444 -11.05 -16.09 -12.84
CA GLY A 444 -11.39 -16.81 -14.06
C GLY A 444 -12.52 -16.18 -14.87
N ASN A 445 -12.90 -16.89 -15.94
CA ASN A 445 -14.01 -16.53 -16.83
C ASN A 445 -15.28 -17.27 -16.41
N VAL A 446 -16.16 -16.60 -15.67
CA VAL A 446 -17.47 -17.12 -15.27
C VAL A 446 -18.54 -16.50 -16.17
N ALA A 447 -19.54 -17.27 -16.57
CA ALA A 447 -20.53 -16.78 -17.54
C ALA A 447 -21.47 -15.74 -16.93
N MET A 448 -21.87 -15.96 -15.67
CA MET A 448 -22.84 -15.12 -14.97
C MET A 448 -22.43 -14.86 -13.53
N ILE A 449 -22.83 -13.70 -13.01
CA ILE A 449 -22.77 -13.35 -11.59
C ILE A 449 -24.17 -12.94 -11.15
N SER A 450 -24.75 -13.66 -10.18
CA SER A 450 -26.12 -13.47 -9.70
C SER A 450 -27.18 -13.39 -10.82
N GLY A 451 -27.06 -14.30 -11.81
CA GLY A 451 -27.98 -14.40 -12.95
C GLY A 451 -27.82 -13.32 -14.03
N MET A 452 -26.82 -12.43 -13.91
CA MET A 452 -26.48 -11.42 -14.92
C MET A 452 -25.21 -11.80 -15.66
N ASP A 453 -25.11 -11.43 -16.93
CA ASP A 453 -23.90 -11.64 -17.73
C ASP A 453 -22.70 -10.95 -17.07
N ALA A 454 -21.63 -11.72 -16.83
CA ALA A 454 -20.42 -11.19 -16.23
C ALA A 454 -19.61 -10.39 -17.26
N LYS A 455 -18.99 -9.30 -16.81
CA LYS A 455 -17.95 -8.60 -17.58
C LYS A 455 -16.60 -9.26 -17.31
N HIS A 456 -15.65 -9.11 -18.23
CA HIS A 456 -14.32 -9.73 -18.12
C HIS A 456 -13.20 -8.71 -18.16
N THR A 457 -12.11 -9.02 -17.48
CA THR A 457 -10.85 -8.26 -17.51
C THR A 457 -9.67 -9.19 -17.26
N ASN A 458 -8.45 -8.71 -17.52
CA ASN A 458 -7.22 -9.43 -17.22
C ASN A 458 -6.29 -8.55 -16.38
N ASP A 459 -5.46 -9.17 -15.54
CA ASP A 459 -4.35 -8.47 -14.87
C ASP A 459 -3.11 -8.34 -15.77
N GLU A 460 -2.05 -7.74 -15.24
CA GLU A 460 -0.77 -7.55 -15.94
C GLU A 460 -0.06 -8.87 -16.30
N LEU A 461 -0.47 -10.01 -15.73
CA LEU A 461 0.03 -11.34 -16.08
C LEU A 461 -0.86 -12.07 -17.09
N GLY A 462 -1.99 -11.47 -17.49
CA GLY A 462 -2.97 -12.09 -18.36
C GLY A 462 -3.91 -13.07 -17.66
N ASN A 463 -3.92 -13.11 -16.32
CA ASN A 463 -4.91 -13.90 -15.58
C ASN A 463 -6.29 -13.27 -15.78
N SER A 464 -7.27 -14.08 -16.15
CA SER A 464 -8.63 -13.60 -16.37
C SER A 464 -9.44 -13.50 -15.09
N PHE A 465 -10.28 -12.47 -15.03
CA PHE A 465 -11.24 -12.23 -13.97
C PHE A 465 -12.60 -11.86 -14.56
N SER A 466 -13.64 -12.17 -13.81
CA SER A 466 -15.01 -11.79 -14.15
C SER A 466 -15.57 -10.88 -13.08
N TYR A 467 -16.43 -9.95 -13.46
CA TYR A 467 -16.99 -8.99 -12.51
C TYR A 467 -18.39 -8.51 -12.86
N LEU A 468 -19.06 -8.00 -11.84
CA LEU A 468 -20.33 -7.30 -11.95
C LEU A 468 -20.29 -6.05 -11.06
N ASP A 469 -20.75 -4.92 -11.60
CA ASP A 469 -20.92 -3.67 -10.84
C ASP A 469 -22.35 -3.64 -10.28
N ILE A 470 -22.47 -3.57 -8.95
CA ILE A 470 -23.72 -3.64 -8.19
C ILE A 470 -23.87 -2.34 -7.41
N VAL A 471 -25.02 -1.66 -7.55
CA VAL A 471 -25.34 -0.50 -6.72
C VAL A 471 -25.79 -0.98 -5.34
N CYS A 472 -25.16 -0.45 -4.29
CA CYS A 472 -25.44 -0.76 -2.89
C CYS A 472 -25.84 0.51 -2.14
N LYS A 473 -27.11 0.63 -1.76
CA LYS A 473 -27.63 1.77 -0.99
C LYS A 473 -27.14 1.76 0.46
N PRO A 474 -27.21 2.90 1.18
CA PRO A 474 -26.88 2.93 2.60
C PRO A 474 -27.66 1.86 3.41
N GLY A 475 -26.95 1.09 4.22
CA GLY A 475 -27.51 0.01 5.04
C GLY A 475 -27.89 -1.25 4.26
N GLU A 476 -27.65 -1.30 2.95
CA GLU A 476 -27.97 -2.46 2.12
C GLU A 476 -26.88 -3.52 2.16
N THR A 477 -27.32 -4.78 2.17
CA THR A 477 -26.46 -5.96 2.00
C THR A 477 -26.81 -6.65 0.69
N LYS A 478 -25.80 -6.94 -0.13
CA LYS A 478 -25.93 -7.63 -1.42
C LYS A 478 -25.02 -8.84 -1.49
N THR A 479 -25.47 -9.88 -2.19
CA THR A 479 -24.68 -11.09 -2.45
C THR A 479 -24.48 -11.28 -3.96
N ALA A 480 -23.24 -11.58 -4.33
CA ALA A 480 -22.80 -11.89 -5.68
C ALA A 480 -22.39 -13.37 -5.73
N GLU A 481 -22.97 -14.15 -6.64
CA GLU A 481 -22.66 -15.58 -6.80
C GLU A 481 -22.22 -15.87 -8.24
N ALA A 482 -21.02 -16.42 -8.39
CA ALA A 482 -20.46 -16.75 -9.69
C ALA A 482 -20.95 -18.11 -10.20
N CYS A 483 -21.50 -18.14 -11.42
CA CYS A 483 -21.95 -19.36 -12.09
C CYS A 483 -21.10 -19.64 -13.33
N LYS A 484 -20.56 -20.86 -13.43
CA LYS A 484 -19.70 -21.27 -14.56
C LYS A 484 -20.46 -21.45 -15.87
N TYR A 485 -21.76 -21.74 -15.84
CA TYR A 485 -22.58 -22.01 -17.02
C TYR A 485 -23.83 -21.12 -17.00
N LYS A 486 -24.30 -20.70 -18.19
CA LYS A 486 -25.65 -20.17 -18.34
C LYS A 486 -26.62 -21.33 -18.12
N LEU A 487 -27.55 -21.17 -17.19
CA LEU A 487 -28.71 -22.06 -17.14
C LEU A 487 -29.49 -21.77 -18.42
N GLU A 488 -29.54 -22.72 -19.35
CA GLU A 488 -30.49 -22.65 -20.45
C GLU A 488 -31.89 -22.63 -19.81
N GLU A 489 -32.70 -21.62 -20.14
CA GLU A 489 -34.11 -21.62 -19.75
C GLU A 489 -34.69 -22.94 -20.24
N ASP A 490 -35.17 -23.77 -19.30
CA ASP A 490 -35.80 -25.05 -19.58
C ASP A 490 -36.70 -24.92 -20.80
N GLU A 491 -36.30 -25.58 -21.90
CA GLU A 491 -37.20 -25.84 -23.01
C GLU A 491 -38.46 -26.42 -22.39
N LYS A 492 -39.57 -25.68 -22.54
CA LYS A 492 -40.91 -26.15 -22.19
C LYS A 492 -41.07 -27.55 -22.76
N PHE A 493 -41.06 -28.55 -21.89
CA PHE A 493 -41.66 -29.83 -22.19
C PHE A 493 -43.17 -29.60 -22.26
N ASP A 494 -43.66 -29.33 -23.48
CA ASP A 494 -45.07 -29.55 -23.85
C ASP A 494 -45.38 -31.05 -23.95
#